data_AF-A0AAV1KMN3-F1
#
_entry.id   AF-A0AAV1KMN3-F1
#
_cell.length_a   1.000
_cell.length_b   1.000
_cell.length_c   1.000
_cell.angle_alpha   90.00
_cell.angle_beta   90.00
_cell.angle_gamma   90.00
#
_symmetry.space_group_name_H-M   'P 1'
#
loop_
_entity.id
_entity.type
_entity.pdbx_description
1 polymer ?
#
loop_
_entity_poly.entity_id
_entity_poly.type
_entity_poly.pdbx_seq_one_letter_code
_entity_poly.pdbx_strand_id
1 'polypeptide(L)'
;MILLGHSLGGYIAAAYALKYPERVRHLVLADTWGFPERPAQSLQDKQPLPLWVRALATAMQPLNPLWAVRAAGPAGRWLVRRTRPDLALKFAPRLPHAEQLIPDYIYKCNAQTPSGESAFHALMIGFGWAKNPMVHRVGQLDPKLPITVMYGSRSWVDNTTGELLCQNRPNSKTYVQVLNGAGHHVYLDKPDLFNKYVIEACDRADATDSRTEKQVADESNCNGEINSTPSS
;
A
#
# COMPACT_ATOMS: atom_id res chain seq x y z
N MET A 1 -4.87 12.49 -10.34
CA MET A 1 -5.28 11.93 -9.04
C MET A 1 -4.04 11.46 -8.30
N ILE A 2 -4.04 11.52 -6.96
CA ILE A 2 -3.03 10.88 -6.12
C ILE A 2 -3.60 9.52 -5.72
N LEU A 3 -2.82 8.45 -5.88
CA LEU A 3 -3.23 7.11 -5.47
C LEU A 3 -2.40 6.64 -4.30
N LEU A 4 -3.06 6.35 -3.18
CA LEU A 4 -2.45 5.72 -2.03
C LEU A 4 -2.93 4.27 -1.93
N GLY A 5 -2.00 3.33 -1.84
CA GLY A 5 -2.29 1.93 -1.62
C GLY A 5 -1.49 1.37 -0.45
N HIS A 6 -2.17 0.69 0.47
CA HIS A 6 -1.54 -0.07 1.55
C HIS A 6 -1.45 -1.56 1.21
N SER A 7 -0.33 -2.21 1.51
CA SER A 7 -0.16 -3.66 1.33
C SER A 7 -0.51 -4.11 -0.11
N LEU A 8 -1.46 -5.04 -0.31
CA LEU A 8 -1.99 -5.42 -1.63
C LEU A 8 -2.52 -4.21 -2.43
N GLY A 9 -3.11 -3.22 -1.75
CA GLY A 9 -3.61 -2.01 -2.39
C GLY A 9 -2.50 -1.22 -3.08
N GLY A 10 -1.27 -1.23 -2.54
CA GLY A 10 -0.12 -0.60 -3.18
C GLY A 10 0.29 -1.29 -4.48
N TYR A 11 0.24 -2.63 -4.51
CA TYR A 11 0.47 -3.42 -5.73
C TYR A 11 -0.58 -3.12 -6.81
N ILE A 12 -1.86 -3.04 -6.41
CA ILE A 12 -2.96 -2.70 -7.31
C ILE A 12 -2.82 -1.25 -7.81
N ALA A 13 -2.48 -0.31 -6.92
CA ALA A 13 -2.29 1.10 -7.29
C ALA A 13 -1.13 1.29 -8.28
N ALA A 14 -0.01 0.58 -8.08
CA ALA A 14 1.10 0.57 -9.03
C ALA A 14 0.71 -0.07 -10.37
N ALA A 15 -0.04 -1.18 -10.36
CA ALA A 15 -0.56 -1.79 -11.58
C ALA A 15 -1.55 -0.87 -12.32
N TYR A 16 -2.36 -0.11 -11.59
CA TYR A 16 -3.24 0.91 -12.17
C TYR A 16 -2.44 2.04 -12.81
N ALA A 17 -1.41 2.56 -12.13
CA ALA A 17 -0.54 3.60 -12.66
C ALA A 17 0.21 3.16 -13.92
N LEU A 18 0.58 1.88 -14.03
CA LEU A 18 1.13 1.30 -15.27
C LEU A 18 0.13 1.35 -16.43
N LYS A 19 -1.14 1.05 -16.13
CA LYS A 19 -2.19 0.95 -17.16
C LYS A 19 -2.75 2.32 -17.57
N TYR A 20 -2.76 3.28 -16.66
CA TYR A 20 -3.34 4.61 -16.83
C TYR A 20 -2.39 5.71 -16.33
N PRO A 21 -1.20 5.85 -16.95
CA PRO A 21 -0.16 6.79 -16.48
C PRO A 21 -0.66 8.25 -16.44
N GLU A 22 -1.59 8.63 -17.33
CA GLU A 22 -2.15 9.97 -17.42
C GLU A 22 -3.07 10.33 -16.24
N ARG A 23 -3.54 9.34 -15.47
CA ARG A 23 -4.52 9.55 -14.39
C ARG A 23 -3.85 9.74 -13.03
N VAL A 24 -2.60 9.31 -12.89
CA VAL A 24 -1.89 9.28 -11.61
C VAL A 24 -0.81 10.35 -11.62
N ARG A 25 -0.95 11.33 -10.73
CA ARG A 25 0.05 12.41 -10.57
C ARG A 25 1.09 12.09 -9.50
N HIS A 26 0.72 11.28 -8.52
CA HIS A 26 1.62 10.82 -7.47
C HIS A 26 1.13 9.48 -6.95
N LEU A 27 2.06 8.56 -6.75
CA LEU A 27 1.78 7.24 -6.20
C LEU A 27 2.35 7.13 -4.78
N VAL A 28 1.51 6.81 -3.80
CA VAL A 28 1.90 6.59 -2.42
C VAL A 28 1.76 5.11 -2.09
N LEU A 29 2.88 4.49 -1.75
CA LEU A 29 3.03 3.07 -1.46
C LEU A 29 3.25 2.90 0.05
N ALA A 30 2.20 2.50 0.77
CA ALA A 30 2.25 2.29 2.21
C ALA A 30 2.47 0.82 2.53
N ASP A 31 3.68 0.46 2.97
CA ASP A 31 4.06 -0.88 3.40
C ASP A 31 3.59 -1.97 2.42
N THR A 32 3.93 -1.74 1.15
CA THR A 32 3.33 -2.39 -0.01
C THR A 32 3.86 -3.81 -0.23
N TRP A 33 2.95 -4.74 -0.50
CA TRP A 33 3.28 -6.12 -0.87
C TRP A 33 3.53 -6.27 -2.38
N GLY A 34 4.23 -7.33 -2.80
CA GLY A 34 4.24 -7.79 -4.19
C GLY A 34 5.24 -7.10 -5.12
N PHE A 35 6.21 -6.37 -4.56
CA PHE A 35 7.32 -5.76 -5.30
C PHE A 35 8.48 -6.71 -5.54
N PRO A 36 9.12 -7.28 -4.51
CA PRO A 36 10.26 -8.17 -4.70
C PRO A 36 9.85 -9.46 -5.42
N GLU A 37 10.78 -9.99 -6.18
CA GLU A 37 10.66 -11.32 -6.75
C GLU A 37 10.87 -12.37 -5.67
N ARG A 38 10.19 -13.51 -5.82
CA ARG A 38 10.46 -14.68 -4.98
C ARG A 38 11.93 -15.07 -5.16
N PRO A 39 12.73 -15.16 -4.07
CA PRO A 39 14.10 -15.63 -4.16
C PRO A 39 14.15 -16.97 -4.90
N ALA A 40 15.01 -17.07 -5.91
CA ALA A 40 15.34 -18.36 -6.50
C ALA A 40 15.81 -19.26 -5.36
N GLN A 41 15.16 -20.40 -5.16
CA GLN A 41 15.52 -21.32 -4.08
C GLN A 41 17.01 -21.64 -4.22
N SER A 42 17.81 -21.24 -3.22
CA SER A 42 19.21 -21.60 -3.20
C SER A 42 19.29 -23.13 -3.20
N LEU A 43 20.24 -23.71 -3.93
CA LEU A 43 20.45 -25.17 -3.92
C LEU A 43 20.73 -25.73 -2.51
N GLN A 44 21.01 -24.85 -1.52
CA GLN A 44 21.24 -25.14 -0.11
C GLN A 44 19.95 -25.26 0.73
N ASP A 45 18.80 -24.73 0.29
CA ASP A 45 17.50 -24.87 0.99
C ASP A 45 16.78 -26.20 0.69
N LYS A 46 17.43 -27.11 -0.04
CA LYS A 46 16.93 -28.46 -0.36
C LYS A 46 17.09 -29.45 0.80
N GLN A 47 16.70 -29.10 2.03
CA GLN A 47 16.27 -30.15 2.95
C GLN A 47 14.84 -30.51 2.52
N PRO A 48 14.61 -31.69 1.90
CA PRO A 48 13.28 -32.05 1.45
C PRO A 48 12.40 -32.14 2.68
N LEU A 49 11.46 -31.19 2.81
CA LEU A 49 10.43 -31.26 3.82
C LEU A 49 9.83 -32.68 3.79
N PRO A 50 9.67 -33.35 4.94
CA PRO A 50 9.07 -34.67 4.99
C PRO A 50 7.75 -34.68 4.21
N LEU A 51 7.45 -35.77 3.50
CA LEU A 51 6.27 -35.84 2.62
C LEU A 51 4.97 -35.48 3.35
N TRP A 52 4.85 -35.82 4.64
CA TRP A 52 3.70 -35.45 5.46
C TRP A 52 3.59 -33.93 5.69
N VAL A 53 4.72 -33.21 5.83
CA VAL A 53 4.75 -31.75 5.94
C VAL A 53 4.37 -31.12 4.60
N ARG A 54 4.86 -31.67 3.48
CA ARG A 54 4.49 -31.19 2.14
C ARG A 54 3.01 -31.43 1.85
N ALA A 55 2.48 -32.59 2.23
CA ALA A 55 1.07 -32.91 2.11
C ALA A 55 0.21 -31.99 2.96
N LEU A 56 0.60 -31.75 4.23
CA LEU A 56 -0.11 -30.83 5.12
C LEU A 56 -0.05 -29.38 4.63
N ALA A 57 1.13 -28.90 4.21
CA ALA A 57 1.30 -27.56 3.67
C ALA A 57 0.47 -27.36 2.40
N THR A 58 0.48 -28.34 1.48
CA THR A 58 -0.34 -28.32 0.26
C THR A 58 -1.84 -28.38 0.58
N ALA A 59 -2.24 -29.18 1.57
CA ALA A 59 -3.64 -29.29 2.01
C ALA A 59 -4.13 -28.02 2.73
N MET A 60 -3.25 -27.32 3.45
CA MET A 60 -3.56 -26.04 4.11
C MET A 60 -3.37 -24.83 3.19
N GLN A 61 -2.68 -24.96 2.06
CA GLN A 61 -2.48 -23.88 1.09
C GLN A 61 -3.79 -23.30 0.52
N PRO A 62 -4.84 -24.09 0.20
CA PRO A 62 -6.14 -23.55 -0.19
C PRO A 62 -6.99 -23.07 1.00
N LEU A 63 -6.60 -23.41 2.24
CA LEU A 63 -7.32 -22.98 3.43
C LEU A 63 -6.95 -21.55 3.76
N ASN A 64 -7.80 -20.62 3.33
CA ASN A 64 -7.66 -19.22 3.69
C ASN A 64 -7.66 -19.07 5.21
N PRO A 65 -6.67 -18.47 5.89
CA PRO A 65 -6.66 -18.39 7.37
C PRO A 65 -7.95 -17.83 7.99
N LEU A 66 -8.72 -17.01 7.26
CA LEU A 66 -10.02 -16.47 7.67
C LEU A 66 -11.21 -17.43 7.45
N TRP A 67 -11.01 -18.59 6.82
CA TRP A 67 -11.98 -19.69 6.73
C TRP A 67 -12.49 -20.07 8.12
N ALA A 68 -11.60 -20.08 9.12
CA ALA A 68 -11.95 -20.44 10.49
C ALA A 68 -12.93 -19.44 11.11
N VAL A 69 -12.80 -18.16 10.76
CA VAL A 69 -13.73 -17.10 11.18
C VAL A 69 -15.10 -17.31 10.57
N ARG A 70 -15.17 -17.72 9.29
CA ARG A 70 -16.43 -18.05 8.59
C ARG A 70 -17.07 -19.32 9.14
N ALA A 71 -16.28 -20.38 9.33
CA ALA A 71 -16.75 -21.66 9.87
C ALA A 71 -17.27 -21.55 11.30
N ALA A 72 -16.69 -20.65 12.11
CA ALA A 72 -17.15 -20.39 13.47
C ALA A 72 -18.53 -19.71 13.55
N GLY A 73 -19.11 -19.25 12.43
CA GLY A 73 -20.43 -18.63 12.41
C GLY A 73 -20.53 -17.47 13.41
N PRO A 74 -21.61 -17.33 14.20
CA PRO A 74 -21.74 -16.26 15.20
C PRO A 74 -20.62 -16.21 16.25
N ALA A 75 -19.95 -17.34 16.52
CA ALA A 75 -18.81 -17.40 17.44
C ALA A 75 -17.52 -16.81 16.84
N GLY A 76 -17.50 -16.47 15.55
CA GLY A 76 -16.34 -15.88 14.87
C GLY A 76 -15.88 -14.55 15.49
N ARG A 77 -16.78 -13.78 16.13
CA ARG A 77 -16.43 -12.55 16.89
C ARG A 77 -15.50 -12.86 18.06
N TRP A 78 -15.83 -13.88 18.83
CA TRP A 78 -15.00 -14.36 19.93
C TRP A 78 -13.64 -14.87 19.41
N LEU A 79 -13.65 -15.61 18.30
CA LEU A 79 -12.42 -16.12 17.68
C LEU A 79 -11.48 -14.97 17.26
N VAL A 80 -12.01 -13.93 16.59
CA VAL A 80 -11.21 -12.75 16.22
C VAL A 80 -10.68 -12.05 17.46
N ARG A 81 -11.51 -11.84 18.48
CA ARG A 81 -11.10 -11.21 19.75
C ARG A 81 -9.96 -11.99 20.42
N ARG A 82 -9.98 -13.33 20.36
CA ARG A 82 -8.97 -14.20 20.98
C ARG A 82 -7.66 -14.26 20.19
N THR A 83 -7.74 -14.22 18.86
CA THR A 83 -6.61 -14.42 17.94
C THR A 83 -5.93 -13.12 17.51
N ARG A 84 -6.66 -12.00 17.50
CA ARG A 84 -6.16 -10.66 17.09
C ARG A 84 -6.46 -9.55 18.12
N PRO A 85 -6.12 -9.74 19.40
CA PRO A 85 -6.31 -8.69 20.40
C PRO A 85 -5.43 -7.45 20.11
N ASP A 86 -4.33 -7.63 19.38
CA ASP A 86 -3.42 -6.57 18.95
C ASP A 86 -4.13 -5.44 18.21
N LEU A 87 -5.09 -5.77 17.33
CA LEU A 87 -5.81 -4.77 16.56
C LEU A 87 -6.69 -3.90 17.45
N ALA A 88 -7.48 -4.51 18.34
CA ALA A 88 -8.29 -3.76 19.29
C ALA A 88 -7.44 -2.83 20.16
N LEU A 89 -6.28 -3.30 20.65
CA LEU A 89 -5.36 -2.50 21.46
C LEU A 89 -4.82 -1.27 20.69
N LYS A 90 -4.55 -1.41 19.39
CA LYS A 90 -4.09 -0.28 18.56
C LYS A 90 -5.15 0.80 18.37
N PHE A 91 -6.43 0.42 18.34
CA PHE A 91 -7.55 1.35 18.19
C PHE A 91 -8.08 1.91 19.52
N ALA A 92 -7.81 1.25 20.65
CA ALA A 92 -8.33 1.64 21.97
C ALA A 92 -8.10 3.12 22.34
N PRO A 93 -6.95 3.77 22.01
CA PRO A 93 -6.76 5.19 22.32
C PRO A 93 -7.65 6.15 21.49
N ARG A 94 -8.26 5.67 20.40
CA ARG A 94 -8.98 6.50 19.42
C ARG A 94 -10.46 6.15 19.29
N LEU A 95 -10.83 4.93 19.65
CA LEU A 95 -12.18 4.41 19.49
C LEU A 95 -12.67 3.88 20.84
N PRO A 96 -13.71 4.51 21.43
CA PRO A 96 -14.39 3.94 22.59
C PRO A 96 -14.87 2.51 22.27
N HIS A 97 -14.73 1.59 23.23
CA HIS A 97 -15.15 0.19 23.09
C HIS A 97 -14.46 -0.57 21.94
N ALA A 98 -13.21 -0.23 21.60
CA ALA A 98 -12.44 -0.88 20.53
C ALA A 98 -12.33 -2.41 20.70
N GLU A 99 -12.30 -2.90 21.95
CA GLU A 99 -12.27 -4.32 22.29
C GLU A 99 -13.51 -5.12 21.86
N GLN A 100 -14.62 -4.42 21.60
CA GLN A 100 -15.85 -4.99 21.07
C GLN A 100 -16.01 -4.65 19.59
N LEU A 101 -15.84 -3.37 19.24
CA LEU A 101 -16.11 -2.86 17.90
C LEU A 101 -15.14 -3.39 16.83
N ILE A 102 -13.85 -3.51 17.13
CA ILE A 102 -12.85 -3.94 16.14
C ILE A 102 -13.03 -5.42 15.78
N PRO A 103 -13.15 -6.36 16.74
CA PRO A 103 -13.46 -7.75 16.40
C PRO A 103 -14.78 -7.90 15.64
N ASP A 104 -15.82 -7.15 16.00
CA ASP A 104 -17.11 -7.16 15.31
C ASP A 104 -16.99 -6.66 13.86
N TYR A 105 -16.27 -5.56 13.65
CA TYR A 105 -16.00 -5.02 12.32
C TYR A 105 -15.26 -6.04 11.45
N ILE A 106 -14.15 -6.59 11.97
CA ILE A 106 -13.34 -7.59 11.25
C ILE A 106 -14.18 -8.82 10.93
N TYR A 107 -14.95 -9.32 11.90
CA TYR A 107 -15.83 -10.46 11.68
C TYR A 107 -16.83 -10.17 10.56
N LYS A 108 -17.54 -9.04 10.59
CA LYS A 108 -18.55 -8.70 9.57
C LYS A 108 -17.96 -8.52 8.18
N CYS A 109 -16.75 -7.96 8.07
CA CYS A 109 -16.04 -7.82 6.80
C CYS A 109 -15.61 -9.17 6.20
N ASN A 110 -15.32 -10.16 7.04
CA ASN A 110 -14.73 -11.44 6.61
C ASN A 110 -15.69 -12.64 6.73
N ALA A 111 -16.87 -12.47 7.31
CA ALA A 111 -17.90 -13.50 7.40
C ALA A 111 -18.65 -13.73 6.07
N GLN A 112 -18.52 -12.80 5.12
CA GLN A 112 -19.19 -12.84 3.82
C GLN A 112 -18.38 -13.65 2.79
N THR A 113 -18.87 -13.69 1.54
CA THR A 113 -18.16 -14.31 0.43
C THR A 113 -16.75 -13.71 0.31
N PRO A 114 -15.68 -14.54 0.31
CA PRO A 114 -14.29 -14.08 0.47
C PRO A 114 -13.69 -13.52 -0.83
N SER A 115 -14.33 -12.52 -1.45
CA SER A 115 -13.89 -11.97 -2.74
C SER A 115 -12.48 -11.38 -2.68
N GLY A 116 -12.16 -10.62 -1.63
CA GLY A 116 -10.83 -10.03 -1.44
C GLY A 116 -9.74 -11.09 -1.26
N GLU A 117 -10.05 -12.16 -0.52
CA GLU A 117 -9.08 -13.23 -0.28
C GLU A 117 -8.88 -14.11 -1.51
N SER A 118 -9.95 -14.42 -2.24
CA SER A 118 -9.88 -15.12 -3.53
C SER A 118 -9.08 -14.30 -4.55
N ALA A 119 -9.28 -12.98 -4.58
CA ALA A 119 -8.49 -12.08 -5.42
C ALA A 119 -7.01 -12.08 -5.02
N PHE A 120 -6.70 -11.98 -3.72
CA PHE A 120 -5.31 -12.06 -3.25
C PHE A 120 -4.68 -13.42 -3.60
N HIS A 121 -5.42 -14.52 -3.40
CA HIS A 121 -4.96 -15.86 -3.73
C HIS A 121 -4.67 -16.03 -5.23
N ALA A 122 -5.53 -15.47 -6.09
CA ALA A 122 -5.32 -15.49 -7.54
C ALA A 122 -4.08 -14.68 -7.99
N LEU A 123 -3.66 -13.71 -7.18
CA LEU A 123 -2.50 -12.85 -7.44
C LEU A 123 -1.20 -13.38 -6.83
N MET A 124 -1.24 -14.41 -5.97
CA MET A 124 -0.07 -14.95 -5.30
C MET A 124 0.30 -16.37 -5.79
N ILE A 125 1.55 -16.76 -5.55
CA ILE A 125 2.10 -18.10 -5.75
C ILE A 125 2.85 -18.54 -4.50
N GLY A 126 2.85 -19.84 -4.22
CA GLY A 126 3.53 -20.40 -3.04
C GLY A 126 3.07 -19.77 -1.73
N PHE A 127 4.02 -19.40 -0.88
CA PHE A 127 3.79 -18.82 0.45
C PHE A 127 3.60 -17.29 0.42
N GLY A 128 2.69 -16.81 -0.42
CA GLY A 128 2.32 -15.38 -0.46
C GLY A 128 3.26 -14.49 -1.27
N TRP A 129 3.92 -15.03 -2.30
CA TRP A 129 4.70 -14.23 -3.26
C TRP A 129 3.82 -13.77 -4.41
N ALA A 130 4.05 -12.57 -4.97
CA ALA A 130 3.29 -12.13 -6.14
C ALA A 130 3.56 -13.02 -7.35
N LYS A 131 2.49 -13.41 -8.05
CA LYS A 131 2.59 -14.14 -9.32
C LYS A 131 3.30 -13.32 -10.41
N ASN A 132 3.08 -12.00 -10.39
CA ASN A 132 3.68 -11.04 -11.31
C ASN A 132 4.35 -9.92 -10.50
N PRO A 133 5.53 -10.15 -9.90
CA PRO A 133 6.16 -9.17 -9.01
C PRO A 133 6.40 -7.83 -9.71
N MET A 134 6.29 -6.74 -8.95
CA MET A 134 6.34 -5.39 -9.52
C MET A 134 7.74 -5.00 -9.97
N VAL A 135 8.81 -5.60 -9.40
CA VAL A 135 10.20 -5.34 -9.79
C VAL A 135 10.45 -5.43 -11.31
N HIS A 136 9.78 -6.35 -12.00
CA HIS A 136 9.93 -6.55 -13.46
C HIS A 136 9.21 -5.50 -14.31
N ARG A 137 8.41 -4.64 -13.67
CA ARG A 137 7.49 -3.72 -14.35
C ARG A 137 7.61 -2.27 -13.86
N VAL A 138 8.21 -2.02 -12.69
CA VAL A 138 8.38 -0.66 -12.15
C VAL A 138 9.12 0.28 -13.10
N GLY A 139 10.05 -0.24 -13.91
CA GLY A 139 10.75 0.56 -14.93
C GLY A 139 9.84 1.09 -16.05
N GLN A 140 8.67 0.49 -16.24
CA GLN A 140 7.68 0.87 -17.26
C GLN A 140 6.70 1.95 -16.78
N LEU A 141 6.67 2.28 -15.47
CA LEU A 141 5.90 3.40 -14.96
C LEU A 141 6.40 4.70 -15.62
N ASP A 142 5.52 5.67 -15.85
CA ASP A 142 5.90 6.97 -16.43
C ASP A 142 7.11 7.55 -15.68
N PRO A 143 8.24 7.85 -16.34
CA PRO A 143 9.42 8.40 -15.68
C PRO A 143 9.16 9.68 -14.88
N LYS A 144 8.14 10.46 -15.26
CA LYS A 144 7.72 11.69 -14.57
C LYS A 144 6.88 11.42 -13.33
N LEU A 145 6.33 10.22 -13.15
CA LEU A 145 5.50 9.87 -11.99
C LEU A 145 6.35 9.85 -10.70
N PRO A 146 6.15 10.80 -9.76
CA PRO A 146 6.74 10.72 -8.45
C PRO A 146 6.11 9.60 -7.62
N ILE A 147 6.95 8.92 -6.84
CA ILE A 147 6.53 7.83 -5.97
C ILE A 147 7.02 8.11 -4.55
N THR A 148 6.11 8.09 -3.58
CA THR A 148 6.46 8.09 -2.16
C THR A 148 6.24 6.70 -1.60
N VAL A 149 7.25 6.15 -0.94
CA VAL A 149 7.14 4.87 -0.24
C VAL A 149 7.31 5.06 1.25
N MET A 150 6.47 4.38 2.02
CA MET A 150 6.42 4.46 3.46
C MET A 150 6.48 3.05 4.04
N TYR A 151 7.46 2.77 4.91
CA TYR A 151 7.62 1.45 5.54
C TYR A 151 7.49 1.52 7.05
N GLY A 152 6.95 0.47 7.64
CA GLY A 152 7.09 0.23 9.07
C GLY A 152 8.43 -0.40 9.37
N SER A 153 9.22 0.19 10.28
CA SER A 153 10.54 -0.37 10.63
C SER A 153 10.49 -1.75 11.31
N ARG A 154 9.30 -2.18 11.75
CA ARG A 154 9.01 -3.49 12.35
C ARG A 154 8.02 -4.30 11.50
N SER A 155 7.84 -3.92 10.23
CA SER A 155 6.94 -4.66 9.34
C SER A 155 7.51 -6.04 9.01
N TRP A 156 6.61 -6.98 8.75
CA TRP A 156 6.95 -8.30 8.21
C TRP A 156 7.08 -8.27 6.68
N VAL A 157 6.59 -7.19 6.04
CA VAL A 157 6.75 -6.97 4.60
C VAL A 157 8.16 -6.45 4.35
N ASP A 158 8.77 -6.99 3.29
CA ASP A 158 10.09 -6.60 2.82
C ASP A 158 10.18 -5.09 2.53
N ASN A 159 11.29 -4.47 2.97
CA ASN A 159 11.51 -3.02 2.88
C ASN A 159 12.36 -2.61 1.66
N THR A 160 12.70 -3.53 0.75
CA THR A 160 13.56 -3.25 -0.41
C THR A 160 12.85 -2.50 -1.54
N THR A 161 11.53 -2.31 -1.45
CA THR A 161 10.73 -1.67 -2.51
C THR A 161 11.32 -0.32 -2.97
N GLY A 162 11.90 0.46 -2.06
CA GLY A 162 12.44 1.79 -2.34
C GLY A 162 13.76 1.69 -3.10
N GLU A 163 14.61 0.75 -2.70
CA GLU A 163 15.85 0.41 -3.41
C GLU A 163 15.54 -0.11 -4.80
N LEU A 164 14.58 -1.03 -4.94
CA LEU A 164 14.12 -1.56 -6.21
C LEU A 164 13.63 -0.44 -7.14
N LEU A 165 12.87 0.54 -6.61
CA LEU A 165 12.42 1.69 -7.39
C LEU A 165 13.59 2.58 -7.81
N CYS A 166 14.52 2.89 -6.90
CA CYS A 166 15.70 3.70 -7.24
C CYS A 166 16.59 3.02 -8.30
N GLN A 167 16.77 1.70 -8.21
CA GLN A 167 17.58 0.92 -9.15
C GLN A 167 16.92 0.84 -10.54
N ASN A 168 15.61 0.61 -10.59
CA ASN A 168 14.89 0.39 -11.85
C ASN A 168 14.33 1.69 -12.47
N ARG A 169 14.34 2.81 -11.74
CA ARG A 169 13.86 4.12 -12.17
C ARG A 169 14.84 5.25 -11.78
N PRO A 170 16.11 5.20 -12.21
CA PRO A 170 17.17 6.09 -11.72
C PRO A 170 16.92 7.58 -12.03
N ASN A 171 16.14 7.89 -13.07
CA ASN A 171 15.81 9.25 -13.48
C ASN A 171 14.42 9.72 -12.99
N SER A 172 13.80 8.98 -12.07
CA SER A 172 12.48 9.29 -11.51
C SER A 172 12.56 9.71 -10.05
N LYS A 173 11.61 10.53 -9.61
CA LYS A 173 11.53 10.99 -8.23
C LYS A 173 10.95 9.89 -7.33
N THR A 174 11.78 9.32 -6.48
CA THR A 174 11.36 8.36 -5.44
C THR A 174 11.69 8.93 -4.05
N TYR A 175 10.69 8.98 -3.18
CA TYR A 175 10.81 9.46 -1.80
C TYR A 175 10.59 8.28 -0.86
N VAL A 176 11.59 7.93 -0.05
CA VAL A 176 11.51 6.79 0.87
C VAL A 176 11.41 7.30 2.30
N GLN A 177 10.40 6.82 3.03
CA GLN A 177 10.11 7.20 4.41
C GLN A 177 10.01 5.96 5.29
N VAL A 178 10.79 5.91 6.36
CA VAL A 178 10.73 4.82 7.35
C VAL A 178 10.07 5.34 8.62
N LEU A 179 8.96 4.72 9.01
CA LEU A 179 8.21 5.04 10.21
C LEU A 179 8.73 4.18 11.37
N ASN A 180 9.69 4.73 12.11
CA ASN A 180 10.34 4.05 13.22
C ASN A 180 9.34 3.60 14.29
N GLY A 181 9.35 2.30 14.59
CA GLY A 181 8.46 1.67 15.55
C GLY A 181 7.09 1.27 15.02
N ALA A 182 6.77 1.56 13.75
CA ALA A 182 5.57 1.05 13.10
C ALA A 182 5.77 -0.37 12.57
N GLY A 183 4.73 -1.19 12.63
CA GLY A 183 4.63 -2.45 11.90
C GLY A 183 3.88 -2.27 10.58
N HIS A 184 3.19 -3.31 10.12
CA HIS A 184 2.50 -3.32 8.82
C HIS A 184 1.37 -2.28 8.72
N HIS A 185 0.70 -1.94 9.82
CA HIS A 185 -0.36 -0.92 9.83
C HIS A 185 0.23 0.47 10.13
N VAL A 186 1.09 0.96 9.23
CA VAL A 186 1.83 2.22 9.39
C VAL A 186 0.95 3.43 9.73
N TYR A 187 -0.25 3.50 9.15
CA TYR A 187 -1.24 4.56 9.41
C TYR A 187 -1.84 4.53 10.81
N LEU A 188 -1.88 3.35 11.44
CA LEU A 188 -2.43 3.18 12.77
C LEU A 188 -1.36 3.30 13.86
N ASP A 189 -0.16 2.79 13.56
CA ASP A 189 0.96 2.77 14.50
C ASP A 189 1.61 4.16 14.65
N LYS A 190 1.67 4.93 13.55
CA LYS A 190 2.29 6.26 13.50
C LYS A 190 1.47 7.24 12.64
N PRO A 191 0.22 7.54 13.03
CA PRO A 191 -0.70 8.36 12.22
C PRO A 191 -0.18 9.76 11.94
N ASP A 192 0.49 10.42 12.89
CA ASP A 192 0.98 11.79 12.67
C ASP A 192 2.07 11.83 11.60
N LEU A 193 3.02 10.88 11.65
CA LEU A 193 4.05 10.74 10.62
C LEU A 193 3.46 10.26 9.29
N PHE A 194 2.52 9.32 9.33
CA PHE A 194 1.84 8.82 8.15
C PHE A 194 1.13 9.97 7.42
N ASN A 195 0.30 10.73 8.14
CA ASN A 195 -0.45 11.86 7.59
C ASN A 195 0.48 12.96 7.09
N LYS A 196 1.56 13.27 7.82
CA LYS A 196 2.59 14.22 7.36
C LYS A 196 3.10 13.83 5.97
N TYR A 197 3.54 12.58 5.77
CA TYR A 197 4.11 12.15 4.49
C TYR A 197 3.08 12.05 3.37
N VAL A 198 1.83 11.74 3.69
CA VAL A 198 0.72 11.79 2.73
C VAL A 198 0.46 13.22 2.28
N ILE A 199 0.39 14.18 3.20
CA ILE A 199 0.21 15.60 2.88
C ILE A 199 1.38 16.11 2.04
N GLU A 200 2.63 15.81 2.42
CA GLU A 200 3.79 16.18 1.60
C GLU A 200 3.75 15.57 0.19
N ALA A 201 3.19 14.36 0.02
CA ALA A 201 2.98 13.78 -1.31
C ALA A 201 1.91 14.54 -2.10
N CYS A 202 0.85 15.02 -1.44
CA CYS A 202 -0.14 15.90 -2.05
C CYS A 202 0.47 17.23 -2.48
N ASP A 203 1.20 17.90 -1.60
CA ASP A 203 1.83 19.19 -1.90
C ASP A 203 2.79 19.08 -3.09
N ARG A 204 3.57 17.99 -3.16
CA ARG A 204 4.44 17.70 -4.31
C ARG A 204 3.65 17.53 -5.60
N ALA A 205 2.53 16.81 -5.56
CA ALA A 205 1.68 16.58 -6.73
C ALA A 205 1.11 17.91 -7.25
N ASP A 206 0.66 18.79 -6.36
CA ASP A 206 0.08 20.09 -6.69
C ASP A 206 1.13 21.08 -7.22
N ALA A 207 2.35 21.05 -6.67
CA ALA A 207 3.47 21.86 -7.15
C ALA A 207 3.93 21.49 -8.58
N THR A 208 3.68 20.25 -9.02
CA THR A 208 4.01 19.78 -10.38
C THR A 208 2.87 19.93 -11.39
N ASP A 209 1.76 20.57 -11.01
CA ASP A 209 0.63 20.77 -11.90
C ASP A 209 0.87 21.97 -12.83
N SER A 210 1.00 21.70 -14.14
CA SER A 210 1.14 22.74 -15.17
C SER A 210 -0.08 23.66 -15.29
N ARG A 211 -1.19 23.34 -14.61
CA ARG A 211 -2.34 24.24 -14.47
C ARG A 211 -2.08 25.38 -13.48
N THR A 212 -1.24 25.17 -12.47
CA THR A 212 -0.84 26.20 -11.51
C THR A 212 0.06 27.25 -12.18
N GLU A 213 0.95 26.81 -13.09
CA GLU A 213 1.77 27.72 -13.92
C GLU A 213 0.93 28.57 -14.87
N LYS A 214 -0.13 27.99 -15.46
CA LYS A 214 -1.08 28.75 -16.31
C LYS A 214 -1.92 29.76 -15.52
N GLN A 215 -2.32 29.44 -14.28
CA GLN A 215 -3.11 30.33 -13.45
C GLN A 215 -2.32 31.57 -13.00
N VAL A 216 -1.04 31.40 -12.65
CA VAL A 216 -0.13 32.52 -12.34
C VAL A 216 0.19 33.34 -13.59
N ALA A 217 0.32 32.71 -14.76
CA ALA A 217 0.51 33.41 -16.04
C ALA A 217 -0.73 34.23 -16.45
N ASP A 218 -1.94 33.73 -16.24
CA ASP A 218 -3.17 34.47 -16.55
C ASP A 218 -3.45 35.61 -15.55
N GLU A 219 -3.14 35.45 -14.25
CA GLU A 219 -3.27 36.53 -13.26
C GLU A 219 -2.22 37.64 -13.42
N SER A 220 -1.00 37.31 -13.87
CA SER A 220 0.03 38.30 -14.16
C SER A 220 -0.22 39.08 -15.46
N ASN A 221 -1.02 38.52 -16.38
CA ASN A 221 -1.41 39.19 -17.63
C ASN A 221 -2.59 40.17 -17.46
N CYS A 222 -3.35 40.07 -16.36
CA CYS A 222 -4.50 40.95 -16.08
C CYS A 222 -4.14 42.27 -15.35
N ASN A 223 -2.87 42.53 -15.04
CA ASN A 223 -2.42 43.73 -14.31
C ASN A 223 -1.70 44.78 -15.17
N GLY A 224 -1.71 44.64 -16.50
CA GLY A 224 -1.05 45.58 -17.41
C GLY A 224 -2.01 46.19 -18.41
N GLU A 225 -2.77 47.22 -18.02
CA GLU A 225 -3.14 48.38 -18.86
C GLU A 225 -4.21 49.23 -18.15
N ILE A 226 -3.78 50.25 -17.40
CA ILE A 226 -4.55 51.48 -17.24
C ILE A 226 -3.59 52.63 -17.51
N ASN A 227 -3.40 52.96 -18.79
CA ASN A 227 -2.87 54.25 -19.21
C ASN A 227 -4.06 55.14 -19.56
N SER A 228 -4.44 56.05 -18.66
CA SER A 228 -5.23 57.23 -19.00
C SER A 228 -4.28 58.39 -19.29
N THR A 229 -4.33 58.85 -20.53
CA THR A 229 -3.65 60.02 -21.10
C THR A 229 -4.06 61.33 -20.41
N PRO A 230 -3.17 62.36 -20.37
CA PRO A 230 -3.53 63.71 -19.96
C PRO A 230 -3.84 64.62 -21.16
N SER A 231 -4.90 65.43 -21.06
CA SER A 231 -5.18 66.72 -21.74
C SER A 231 -6.70 66.95 -21.65
N SER A 232 -7.26 68.11 -21.28
CA SER A 232 -6.76 69.49 -21.17
C SER A 232 -7.58 70.20 -20.08
#